data_AF-A0A165GQE1-F1
#
_entry.id   AF-A0A165GQE1-F1
#
_cell.length_a   1.000
_cell.length_b   1.000
_cell.length_c   1.000
_cell.angle_alpha   90.00
_cell.angle_beta   90.00
_cell.angle_gamma   90.00
#
_symmetry.space_group_name_H-M   'P 1'
#
loop_
_entity.id
_entity.type
_entity.pdbx_description
1 polymer ?
#
loop_
_entity_poly.entity_id
_entity_poly.type
_entity_poly.pdbx_seq_one_letter_code
_entity_poly.pdbx_strand_id
1 'polypeptide(L)' 'MSDHPDEFFLYHKMTDLAKSPKKSSNEAAGWDIYAAETHEILPHSRAVLHAAD' A
#
# COMPACT_ATOMS: atom_id res chain seq x y z
N MET A 1 11.88 -26.56 -12.04
CA MET A 1 11.57 -25.67 -10.90
C MET A 1 11.98 -24.28 -11.37
N SER A 2 11.02 -23.37 -11.51
CA SER A 2 11.27 -22.00 -11.96
C SER A 2 11.32 -21.13 -10.72
N ASP A 3 12.53 -20.90 -10.20
CA ASP A 3 12.76 -19.92 -9.15
C ASP A 3 12.78 -18.56 -9.84
N HIS A 4 11.69 -17.80 -9.67
CA HIS A 4 11.56 -16.40 -10.11
C HIS A 4 11.93 -15.48 -8.94
N PRO A 5 13.23 -15.18 -8.71
CA PRO A 5 13.64 -14.26 -7.63
C PRO A 5 13.17 -12.81 -7.88
N ASP A 6 12.83 -12.47 -9.12
CA ASP A 6 12.49 -11.11 -9.53
C ASP A 6 11.14 -10.63 -8.96
N GLU A 7 10.19 -11.53 -8.74
CA GLU A 7 8.88 -11.19 -8.15
C GLU A 7 9.02 -10.81 -6.66
N PHE A 8 9.92 -11.47 -5.93
CA PHE A 8 10.22 -11.15 -4.53
C PHE A 8 10.93 -9.80 -4.37
N PHE A 9 11.86 -9.48 -5.27
CA PHE A 9 12.57 -8.20 -5.24
C PHE A 9 11.65 -7.01 -5.55
N LEU A 10 10.68 -7.20 -6.44
CA LEU A 10 9.71 -6.15 -6.78
C LEU A 10 8.79 -5.83 -5.59
N TYR A 11 8.28 -6.86 -4.91
CA TYR A 11 7.41 -6.69 -3.73
C TYR A 11 8.14 -5.97 -2.59
N HIS A 12 9.41 -6.33 -2.33
CA HIS A 12 10.19 -5.72 -1.26
C HIS A 12 10.52 -4.23 -1.53
N LYS A 13 10.68 -3.83 -2.81
CA LYS A 13 10.89 -2.43 -3.17
C LYS A 13 9.65 -1.55 -3.03
N MET A 14 8.45 -2.10 -3.21
CA MET A 14 7.18 -1.34 -3.04
C MET A 14 6.93 -1.01 -1.57
N THR A 15 7.29 -1.91 -0.65
CA THR A 15 7.20 -1.67 0.80
C THR A 15 8.05 -0.50 1.29
N ASP A 16 9.17 -0.19 0.63
CA ASP A 16 10.11 0.86 1.07
C ASP A 16 9.62 2.30 0.75
N LEU A 17 8.63 2.44 -0.14
CA LEU A 17 8.00 3.73 -0.51
C LEU A 17 6.68 3.98 0.21
N ALA A 18 6.17 2.96 0.89
CA ALA A 18 4.86 2.93 1.48
C ALA A 18 4.89 3.64 2.84
N LYS A 19 4.01 4.63 3.05
CA LYS A 19 3.95 5.35 4.34
C LYS A 19 3.28 4.50 5.41
N SER A 20 3.98 4.25 6.52
CA SER A 20 3.40 3.53 7.66
C SER A 20 2.13 4.21 8.21
N PRO A 21 1.18 3.45 8.76
CA PRO A 21 -0.04 4.00 9.34
C PRO A 21 0.25 5.03 10.43
N LYS A 22 -0.55 6.11 10.46
CA LYS A 22 -0.32 7.21 11.40
C LYS A 22 -1.62 7.69 12.04
N LYS A 23 -1.58 8.02 13.33
CA LYS A 23 -2.63 8.82 13.97
C LYS A 23 -2.44 10.30 13.69
N SER A 24 -3.50 10.97 13.27
CA SER A 24 -3.52 12.41 13.03
C SER A 24 -3.43 13.23 14.33
N SER A 25 -3.94 12.70 15.44
CA SER A 25 -3.79 13.23 16.80
C SER A 25 -3.86 12.11 17.85
N ASN A 26 -3.57 12.42 19.12
CA ASN A 26 -3.59 11.43 20.20
C ASN A 26 -5.00 10.91 20.48
N GLU A 27 -6.02 11.75 20.28
CA GLU A 27 -7.43 11.47 20.52
C GLU A 27 -8.12 10.85 19.29
N ALA A 28 -7.42 10.74 18.15
CA ALA A 28 -7.98 10.15 16.94
C ALA A 28 -8.41 8.69 17.19
N ALA A 29 -9.66 8.41 16.81
CA ALA A 29 -10.29 7.10 16.96
C ALA A 29 -9.73 6.04 15.99
N GLY A 30 -9.10 6.46 14.89
CA GLY A 30 -8.56 5.59 13.84
C GLY A 30 -7.15 6.00 13.39
N TRP A 31 -6.60 5.19 12.51
CA TRP A 31 -5.29 5.40 11.88
C TRP A 31 -5.48 5.71 10.40
N ASP A 32 -4.70 6.66 9.90
CA ASP A 32 -4.58 6.92 8.48
C ASP A 32 -3.81 5.75 7.84
N ILE A 33 -4.34 5.20 6.74
CA ILE A 33 -3.71 4.14 5.94
C ILE A 33 -3.45 4.70 4.55
N TYR A 34 -2.22 4.52 4.05
CA TYR A 34 -1.80 5.04 2.76
C TYR A 34 -1.70 3.91 1.73
N ALA A 35 -2.09 4.18 0.49
CA ALA A 35 -1.84 3.24 -0.61
C ALA A 35 -0.35 3.22 -0.95
N ALA A 36 0.18 2.05 -1.28
CA ALA A 36 1.59 1.89 -1.67
C ALA A 36 1.90 2.62 -2.99
N GLU A 37 0.91 2.76 -3.88
CA GLU A 37 1.08 3.38 -5.20
C GLU A 37 -0.15 4.22 -5.57
N THR A 38 0.04 5.20 -6.47
CA THR A 38 -1.04 6.03 -7.02
C THR A 38 -1.92 5.20 -7.96
N HIS A 39 -3.23 5.25 -7.75
CA HIS A 39 -4.22 4.54 -8.58
C HIS A 39 -5.31 5.49 -9.08
N GLU A 40 -5.67 5.36 -10.35
CA GLU A 40 -6.90 5.98 -10.89
C GLU A 40 -8.07 5.01 -10.71
N ILE A 41 -9.12 5.47 -10.02
CA ILE A 41 -10.36 4.70 -9.86
C ILE A 41 -11.42 5.33 -10.75
N LEU A 42 -11.83 4.60 -11.78
CA LEU A 42 -12.84 5.06 -12.72
C LEU A 42 -14.23 5.17 -12.06
N PRO A 43 -15.11 6.06 -12.56
CA PRO A 43 -16.47 6.18 -12.07
C PRO A 43 -17.22 4.83 -12.07
N HIS A 44 -18.05 4.63 -11.05
CA HIS A 44 -18.87 3.40 -10.87
C HIS A 44 -18.07 2.09 -10.81
N SER A 45 -16.76 2.15 -10.53
CA SER A 45 -15.88 0.98 -10.43
C SER A 45 -15.47 0.67 -8.99
N ARG A 46 -14.79 -0.46 -8.80
CA ARG A 46 -14.20 -0.88 -7.51
C ARG A 46 -12.74 -1.23 -7.72
N ALA A 47 -11.87 -0.79 -6.81
CA ALA A 47 -10.47 -1.18 -6.74
C ALA A 47 -10.15 -1.79 -5.37
N VAL A 48 -9.20 -2.72 -5.35
CA VAL A 48 -8.55 -3.21 -4.13
C VAL A 48 -7.16 -2.61 -4.14
N LEU A 49 -6.83 -1.81 -3.13
CA LEU A 49 -5.53 -1.17 -3.00
C LEU A 49 -4.74 -1.86 -1.89
N HIS A 50 -3.47 -2.10 -2.14
CA HIS A 50 -2.56 -2.58 -1.12
C HIS A 50 -2.13 -1.40 -0.26
N ALA A 51 -2.36 -1.55 1.05
CA ALA A 51 -1.86 -0.62 2.03
C ALA A 51 -0.35 -0.71 2.13
N ALA A 52 0.26 0.43 2.39
CA ALA A 52 1.61 0.53 2.90
C ALA A 52 1.71 -0.14 4.28
N ASP A 53 2.66 -1.08 4.44
CA ASP A 53 2.97 -1.71 5.74
C ASP A 53 3.67 -0.72 6.69
#